data_AF-A0A2B7XWZ9-F1
#
_entry.id   AF-A0A2B7XWZ9-F1
#
_cell.length_a   1.000
_cell.length_b   1.000
_cell.length_c   1.000
_cell.angle_alpha   90.00
_cell.angle_beta   90.00
_cell.angle_gamma   90.00
#
_symmetry.space_group_name_H-M   'P 1'
#
loop_
_entity.id
_entity.type
_entity.pdbx_description
1 polymer ?
#
loop_
_entity_poly.entity_id
_entity_poly.type
_entity_poly.pdbx_seq_one_letter_code
_entity_poly.pdbx_strand_id
1 'polypeptide(L)'
;MAAQPKKLDFETVWFATARDVSSLSYLPDGPTVLKLRLDVTSENAITTSLSTTVEKFGQIDVVINNARYGHLGDIEGIPEADARYQLETNFWGPVHITREAVRIFREVNLQG
;
A
#
# COMPACT_ATOMS: atom_id res chain seq x y z
N MET A 1 -34.60 3.97 -13.51
CA MET A 1 -34.07 2.60 -13.65
C MET A 1 -32.73 2.58 -12.93
N ALA A 2 -32.68 2.03 -11.70
CA ALA A 2 -31.45 2.02 -10.91
C ALA A 2 -30.50 0.97 -11.48
N ALA A 3 -29.28 1.38 -11.85
CA ALA A 3 -28.24 0.45 -12.25
C ALA A 3 -27.96 -0.49 -11.07
N GLN A 4 -28.12 -1.80 -11.29
CA GLN A 4 -27.75 -2.77 -10.28
C GLN A 4 -26.23 -2.72 -10.06
N PRO A 5 -25.75 -2.75 -8.81
CA PRO A 5 -24.31 -2.77 -8.56
C PRO A 5 -23.71 -3.99 -9.23
N LYS A 6 -22.68 -3.77 -10.07
CA LYS A 6 -21.91 -4.83 -10.72
C LYS A 6 -21.35 -5.73 -9.61
N LYS A 7 -21.76 -6.99 -9.58
CA LYS A 7 -21.09 -8.00 -8.74
C LYS A 7 -19.65 -8.10 -9.23
N LEU A 8 -18.72 -7.77 -8.37
CA LEU A 8 -17.29 -7.90 -8.62
C LEU A 8 -16.93 -9.36 -8.32
N ASP A 9 -16.98 -10.19 -9.36
CA ASP A 9 -16.52 -11.58 -9.32
C ASP A 9 -14.99 -11.55 -9.43
N PHE A 10 -14.29 -11.30 -8.32
CA PHE A 10 -12.83 -11.34 -8.31
C PHE A 10 -12.32 -12.61 -7.63
N GLU A 11 -11.54 -13.38 -8.36
CA GLU A 11 -10.40 -14.05 -7.76
C GLU A 11 -9.44 -12.94 -7.29
N THR A 12 -9.61 -12.46 -6.04
CA THR A 12 -8.85 -11.32 -5.52
C THR A 12 -7.38 -11.69 -5.38
N VAL A 13 -6.51 -10.93 -6.04
CA VAL A 13 -5.06 -11.01 -5.86
C VAL A 13 -4.62 -9.94 -4.86
N TRP A 14 -3.86 -10.35 -3.85
CA TRP A 14 -3.34 -9.49 -2.79
C TRP A 14 -1.88 -9.15 -2.99
N PHE A 15 -1.54 -7.88 -2.81
CA PHE A 15 -0.16 -7.38 -2.75
C PHE A 15 0.11 -6.97 -1.32
N ALA A 16 0.51 -7.94 -0.51
CA ALA A 16 0.79 -7.70 0.89
C ALA A 16 2.21 -7.14 1.04
N THR A 17 2.34 -6.00 1.70
CA THR A 17 3.63 -5.34 1.86
C THR A 17 4.00 -5.13 3.32
N ALA A 18 5.29 -5.24 3.61
CA ALA A 18 5.84 -4.98 4.94
C ALA A 18 7.33 -4.60 4.84
N ARG A 19 7.88 -3.93 5.86
CA ARG A 19 9.33 -3.73 5.95
C ARG A 19 10.05 -5.07 6.10
N ASP A 20 9.51 -5.97 6.91
CA ASP A 20 9.98 -7.33 7.05
C ASP A 20 8.96 -8.30 6.43
N VAL A 21 9.32 -8.91 5.31
CA VAL A 21 8.44 -9.85 4.58
C VAL A 21 8.14 -11.11 5.42
N SER A 22 9.02 -11.49 6.35
CA SER A 22 8.79 -12.64 7.22
C SER A 22 7.60 -12.44 8.16
N SER A 23 7.25 -11.18 8.47
CA SER A 23 6.04 -10.84 9.24
C SER A 23 4.73 -11.20 8.52
N LEU A 24 4.79 -11.43 7.20
CA LEU A 24 3.66 -11.85 6.37
C LEU A 24 3.55 -13.37 6.23
N SER A 25 4.30 -14.14 7.02
CA SER A 25 4.33 -15.62 6.97
C SER A 25 2.97 -16.26 7.29
N TYR A 26 2.07 -15.55 7.96
CA TYR A 26 0.70 -16.00 8.22
C TYR A 26 -0.20 -16.00 6.96
N LEU A 27 0.20 -15.30 5.90
CA LEU A 27 -0.52 -15.33 4.63
C LEU A 27 -0.09 -16.57 3.82
N PRO A 28 -1.03 -17.22 3.10
CA PRO A 28 -0.69 -18.35 2.25
C PRO A 28 0.23 -17.92 1.10
N ASP A 29 1.08 -18.83 0.65
CA ASP A 29 1.79 -18.68 -0.62
C ASP A 29 0.87 -19.14 -1.76
N GLY A 30 1.00 -18.53 -2.94
CA GLY A 30 0.20 -18.91 -4.11
C GLY A 30 0.10 -17.81 -5.15
N PRO A 31 -0.65 -18.07 -6.24
CA PRO A 31 -0.81 -17.10 -7.33
C PRO A 31 -1.63 -15.87 -6.94
N THR A 32 -2.45 -15.97 -5.88
CA THR A 32 -3.37 -14.93 -5.41
C THR A 32 -2.78 -14.05 -4.30
N VAL A 33 -1.56 -14.30 -3.82
CA VAL A 33 -0.89 -13.45 -2.83
C VAL A 33 0.56 -13.24 -3.21
N LEU A 34 0.93 -11.99 -3.48
CA LEU A 34 2.31 -11.55 -3.64
C LEU A 34 2.75 -10.78 -2.41
N LYS A 35 3.81 -11.27 -1.74
CA LYS A 35 4.43 -10.62 -0.58
C LYS A 35 5.62 -9.81 -1.05
N LEU A 36 5.65 -8.50 -0.77
CA LEU A 36 6.75 -7.60 -1.16
C LEU A 36 7.31 -6.84 0.03
N ARG A 37 8.61 -6.57 -0.02
CA ARG A 37 9.22 -5.61 0.91
C ARG A 37 8.86 -4.19 0.49
N LEU A 38 8.33 -3.39 1.41
CA LEU A 38 8.11 -1.97 1.21
C LEU A 38 8.35 -1.20 2.52
N ASP A 39 9.17 -0.16 2.44
CA ASP A 39 9.19 0.91 3.43
C ASP A 39 8.43 2.12 2.87
N VAL A 40 7.33 2.48 3.51
CA VAL A 40 6.42 3.53 3.01
C VAL A 40 7.02 4.94 3.14
N THR A 41 8.16 5.09 3.82
CA THR A 41 8.90 6.37 3.85
C THR A 41 9.81 6.56 2.64
N SER A 42 9.90 5.58 1.74
CA SER A 42 10.70 5.67 0.51
C SER A 42 9.80 5.79 -0.72
N GLU A 43 9.73 6.99 -1.29
CA GLU A 43 8.95 7.24 -2.52
C GLU A 43 9.38 6.31 -3.67
N ASN A 44 10.69 6.07 -3.82
CA ASN A 44 11.20 5.16 -4.84
C ASN A 44 10.71 3.72 -4.62
N ALA A 45 10.71 3.24 -3.37
CA ALA A 45 10.21 1.90 -3.07
C ALA A 45 8.70 1.79 -3.32
N ILE A 46 7.93 2.85 -3.05
CA ILE A 46 6.50 2.93 -3.36
C ILE A 46 6.27 2.79 -4.86
N THR A 47 6.91 3.65 -5.67
CA THR A 47 6.79 3.61 -7.14
C THR A 47 7.18 2.25 -7.68
N THR A 48 8.32 1.69 -7.24
CA THR A 48 8.80 0.38 -7.69
C THR A 48 7.80 -0.73 -7.35
N SER A 49 7.24 -0.73 -6.14
CA SER A 49 6.28 -1.76 -5.69
C SER A 49 4.97 -1.71 -6.45
N LEU A 50 4.44 -0.51 -6.70
CA LEU A 50 3.19 -0.32 -7.44
C LEU A 50 3.39 -0.60 -8.94
N SER A 51 4.50 -0.19 -9.53
CA SER A 51 4.84 -0.55 -10.92
C SER A 51 5.00 -2.07 -11.09
N THR A 52 5.71 -2.75 -10.19
CA THR A 52 5.86 -4.23 -10.23
C THR A 52 4.49 -4.93 -10.16
N THR A 53 3.56 -4.37 -9.37
CA THR A 53 2.19 -4.88 -9.25
C THR A 53 1.44 -4.73 -10.58
N VAL A 54 1.49 -3.54 -11.17
CA VAL A 54 0.87 -3.24 -12.48
C VAL A 54 1.48 -4.09 -13.60
N GLU A 55 2.80 -4.24 -13.65
CA GLU A 55 3.48 -5.05 -14.68
C GLU A 55 3.03 -6.52 -14.65
N LYS A 56 2.75 -7.05 -13.46
CA LYS A 56 2.40 -8.45 -13.29
C LYS A 56 0.90 -8.73 -13.46
N PHE A 57 0.02 -7.78 -13.16
CA PHE A 57 -1.43 -8.00 -13.11
C PHE A 57 -2.26 -7.01 -13.92
N GLY A 58 -1.62 -6.04 -14.58
CA GLY A 58 -2.23 -5.07 -15.50
C GLY A 58 -2.92 -3.89 -14.84
N GLN A 59 -3.42 -4.03 -13.61
CA GLN A 59 -4.19 -3.00 -12.92
C GLN A 59 -4.03 -3.03 -11.40
N ILE A 60 -4.47 -1.97 -10.72
CA ILE A 60 -4.64 -1.94 -9.28
C ILE A 60 -6.01 -1.35 -8.96
N ASP A 61 -6.94 -2.14 -8.44
CA ASP A 61 -8.30 -1.64 -8.18
C ASP A 61 -8.46 -0.98 -6.80
N VAL A 62 -7.69 -1.44 -5.81
CA VAL A 62 -7.81 -1.03 -4.41
C VAL A 62 -6.43 -0.86 -3.80
N VAL A 63 -6.26 0.22 -3.02
CA VAL A 63 -5.06 0.47 -2.21
C VAL A 63 -5.48 0.73 -0.76
N ILE A 64 -4.79 0.08 0.17
CA ILE A 64 -5.05 0.19 1.61
C ILE A 64 -3.81 0.75 2.30
N ASN A 65 -3.90 2.00 2.75
CA ASN A 65 -2.85 2.63 3.57
C ASN A 65 -2.94 2.11 5.01
N ASN A 66 -2.35 0.95 5.27
CA ASN A 66 -2.40 0.31 6.60
C ASN A 66 -1.09 0.42 7.40
N ALA A 67 0.03 0.73 6.75
CA ALA A 67 1.31 0.88 7.45
C ALA A 67 1.25 2.09 8.40
N ARG A 68 1.30 1.81 9.70
CA ARG A 68 1.41 2.83 10.74
C ARG A 68 2.05 2.28 12.00
N TYR A 69 2.59 3.17 12.82
CA TYR A 69 3.01 2.85 14.18
C TYR A 69 2.84 4.08 15.08
N GLY A 70 2.89 3.87 16.39
CA GLY A 70 2.75 4.94 17.38
C GLY A 70 3.79 4.80 18.48
N HIS A 71 4.34 5.92 18.93
CA HIS A 71 5.04 6.00 20.21
C HIS A 71 4.03 6.33 21.31
N LEU A 72 4.10 5.61 22.43
CA LEU A 72 3.33 5.88 23.64
C LEU A 72 4.26 6.48 24.69
N GLY A 73 3.99 7.71 25.10
CA GLY A 73 4.79 8.42 26.10
C GLY A 73 4.38 9.89 26.21
N ASP A 74 4.99 10.58 27.17
CA ASP A 74 4.78 12.01 27.37
C ASP A 74 5.42 12.82 26.23
N ILE A 75 4.88 14.00 25.94
CA ILE A 75 5.29 14.80 24.78
C ILE A 75 6.75 15.27 24.88
N GLU A 76 7.23 15.56 26.09
CA GLU A 76 8.60 15.93 26.40
C GLU A 76 9.57 14.73 26.44
N GLY A 77 9.05 13.50 26.49
CA GLY A 77 9.83 12.28 26.61
C GLY A 77 10.13 11.58 25.28
N ILE A 78 9.44 11.95 24.20
CA ILE A 78 9.64 11.36 22.87
C ILE A 78 10.71 12.18 22.12
N PRO A 79 11.79 11.56 21.64
CA PRO A 79 12.76 12.24 20.79
C PRO A 79 12.08 12.84 19.56
N GLU A 80 12.39 14.10 19.23
CA GLU A 80 11.75 14.79 18.10
C GLU A 80 11.94 14.01 16.77
N ALA A 81 13.10 13.37 16.59
CA ALA A 81 13.38 12.53 15.44
C ALA A 81 12.38 11.38 15.28
N ASP A 82 12.00 10.74 16.39
CA ASP A 82 11.04 9.64 16.44
C ASP A 82 9.60 10.13 16.20
N ALA A 83 9.26 11.32 16.70
CA ALA A 83 7.99 11.99 16.41
C ALA A 83 7.87 12.36 14.93
N ARG A 84 8.93 12.89 14.31
CA ARG A 84 8.97 13.20 12.87
C ARG A 84 8.89 11.94 12.03
N TYR A 85 9.63 10.89 12.37
CA TYR A 85 9.61 9.64 11.62
C TYR A 85 8.22 8.97 11.64
N GLN A 86 7.42 9.18 12.69
CA GLN A 86 6.01 8.77 12.70
C GLN A 86 5.20 9.51 11.64
N LEU A 87 5.44 10.81 11.41
CA LEU A 87 4.76 11.55 10.34
C LEU A 87 5.22 11.07 8.96
N GLU A 88 6.50 10.73 8.80
CA GLU A 88 6.98 10.12 7.56
C GLU A 88 6.22 8.83 7.22
N THR A 89 5.96 7.98 8.22
CA THR A 89 5.25 6.71 8.00
C THR A 89 3.73 6.87 7.95
N ASN A 90 3.13 7.59 8.89
CA ASN A 90 1.68 7.63 9.10
C ASN A 90 0.98 8.70 8.25
N PHE A 91 1.72 9.72 7.78
CA PHE A 91 1.15 10.82 6.99
C PHE A 91 1.75 10.85 5.59
N TRP A 92 3.05 11.09 5.46
CA TRP A 92 3.68 11.24 4.14
C TRP A 92 3.65 9.93 3.34
N GLY A 93 3.90 8.78 3.97
CA GLY A 93 3.78 7.47 3.31
C GLY A 93 2.43 7.28 2.60
N PRO A 94 1.29 7.37 3.31
CA PRO A 94 -0.03 7.35 2.69
C PRO A 94 -0.25 8.41 1.61
N VAL A 95 0.27 9.63 1.78
CA VAL A 95 0.18 10.68 0.74
C VAL A 95 0.87 10.24 -0.54
N HIS A 96 2.10 9.75 -0.45
CA HIS A 96 2.88 9.30 -1.62
C HIS A 96 2.26 8.08 -2.29
N ILE A 97 1.84 7.08 -1.51
CA ILE A 97 1.12 5.90 -2.01
C ILE A 97 -0.15 6.31 -2.73
N THR A 98 -0.96 7.20 -2.14
CA THR A 98 -2.23 7.62 -2.72
C THR A 98 -2.01 8.41 -4.01
N ARG A 99 -1.00 9.28 -4.06
CA ARG A 99 -0.66 10.03 -5.28
C ARG A 99 -0.30 9.08 -6.43
N GLU A 100 0.51 8.06 -6.14
CA GLU A 100 0.92 7.04 -7.10
C GLU A 100 -0.26 6.18 -7.56
N ALA A 101 -1.07 5.70 -6.60
CA ALA A 101 -2.25 4.90 -6.86
C ALA A 101 -3.28 5.65 -7.72
N VAL A 102 -3.57 6.91 -7.40
CA VAL A 102 -4.50 7.73 -8.19
C VAL A 102 -3.97 7.96 -9.61
N ARG A 103 -2.66 8.11 -9.80
CA ARG A 103 -2.08 8.14 -11.15
C ARG A 103 -2.39 6.83 -11.89
N ILE A 104 -2.09 5.68 -11.28
CA ILE A 104 -2.36 4.35 -11.86
C ILE A 104 -3.85 4.17 -12.19
N PHE A 105 -4.74 4.55 -11.27
CA PHE A 105 -6.19 4.44 -11.50
C PHE A 105 -6.66 5.26 -12.69
N ARG A 106 -6.03 6.42 -12.96
CA ARG A 106 -6.38 7.31 -14.07
C ARG A 106 -5.73 6.90 -15.39
N GLU A 107 -4.48 6.47 -15.36
CA GLU A 107 -3.67 6.30 -16.58
C GLU A 107 -3.59 4.85 -17.05
N VAL A 108 -3.67 3.89 -16.12
CA VAL A 108 -3.47 2.46 -16.42
C VAL A 108 -4.80 1.71 -16.43
N ASN A 109 -5.62 1.88 -15.38
CA ASN A 109 -6.86 1.12 -15.23
C ASN A 109 -7.96 1.55 -16.23
N LEU A 110 -7.83 2.71 -16.87
CA LEU A 110 -8.76 3.14 -17.92
C LEU A 110 -8.51 2.37 -19.22
N GLN A 111 -8.83 1.08 -19.21
CA GLN A 111 -9.04 0.29 -20.42
C GLN A 111 -10.50 -0.16 -20.44
N GLY A 112 -11.37 0.79 -20.77
CA GLY A 112 -12.80 0.59 -21.04
C GLY A 112 -13.18 1.28 -22.33
#